data_AF-A0A6J2U062-F1
#
_entry.id   AF-A0A6J2U062-F1
#
_cell.length_a   1.000
_cell.length_b   1.000
_cell.length_c   1.000
_cell.angle_alpha   90.00
_cell.angle_beta   90.00
_cell.angle_gamma   90.00
#
_symmetry.space_group_name_H-M   'P 1'
#
loop_
_entity.id
_entity.type
_entity.pdbx_description
1 polymer ?
#
loop_
_entity_poly.entity_id
_entity_poly.type
_entity_poly.pdbx_seq_one_letter_code
_entity_poly.pdbx_strand_id
1 'polypeptide(L)'
;MVYENGFTTRRSYSSRPVTTSYAVTKTNRTPIDWEKVPFVPRASLVPNPVTAFGIQRRDQDQRKPSILIPANQAAIRPNNKILHQPIDPYVSTRDKNRSRIRGLIREHIDTQEMDANRAARTSRVNIDAFFYLQRAALNNLPVQRETYRNERSGAVVSKYYY
;
A
#
# COMPACT_ATOMS: atom_id res chain seq x y z
N MET A 1 -29.88 -2.60 -46.13
CA MET A 1 -29.15 -2.38 -44.87
C MET A 1 -28.21 -3.54 -44.67
N VAL A 2 -26.92 -3.33 -44.91
CA VAL A 2 -25.87 -4.35 -44.80
C VAL A 2 -24.82 -3.76 -43.85
N TYR A 3 -24.60 -4.42 -42.72
CA TYR A 3 -23.56 -4.03 -41.76
C TYR A 3 -22.23 -4.62 -42.24
N GLU A 4 -21.36 -3.79 -42.80
CA GLU A 4 -20.01 -4.20 -43.18
C GLU A 4 -19.10 -4.26 -41.94
N ASN A 5 -19.13 -5.43 -41.31
CA ASN A 5 -17.99 -6.21 -40.82
C ASN A 5 -16.63 -5.48 -40.74
N GLY A 6 -16.29 -4.96 -39.56
CA GLY A 6 -15.01 -4.31 -39.24
C GLY A 6 -13.86 -5.28 -38.95
N PHE A 7 -13.63 -6.27 -39.81
CA PHE A 7 -12.44 -7.14 -39.72
C PHE A 7 -11.88 -7.40 -41.12
N THR A 8 -10.84 -6.65 -41.50
CA THR A 8 -9.59 -7.13 -42.15
C THR A 8 -8.73 -5.96 -42.66
N THR A 9 -7.53 -5.90 -42.09
CA THR A 9 -6.23 -5.55 -42.68
C THR A 9 -6.20 -4.97 -44.11
N ARG A 10 -6.10 -3.65 -44.24
CA ARG A 10 -5.32 -3.02 -45.32
C ARG A 10 -4.53 -1.85 -44.75
N ARG A 11 -3.23 -2.06 -44.52
CA ARG A 11 -2.27 -0.95 -44.33
C ARG A 11 -2.15 -0.25 -45.67
N SER A 12 -2.93 0.80 -45.89
CA SER A 12 -2.63 1.76 -46.94
C SER A 12 -1.33 2.47 -46.53
N TYR A 13 -0.28 2.29 -47.33
CA TYR A 13 0.96 3.06 -47.24
C TYR A 13 0.64 4.55 -47.41
N SER A 14 0.31 5.22 -46.31
CA SER A 14 0.16 6.66 -46.25
C SER A 14 1.53 7.23 -45.88
N SER A 15 2.16 7.93 -46.84
CA SER A 15 3.45 8.62 -46.72
C SER A 15 3.39 9.87 -45.84
N ARG A 16 2.45 9.94 -44.89
CA ARG A 16 2.31 11.07 -43.98
C ARG A 16 2.76 10.66 -42.59
N PRO A 17 3.74 11.34 -41.99
CA PRO A 17 4.12 11.05 -40.62
C PRO A 17 2.92 11.33 -39.71
N VAL A 18 2.50 10.30 -38.97
CA VAL A 18 1.56 10.43 -37.86
C VAL A 18 2.29 11.22 -36.78
N THR A 19 2.03 12.53 -36.72
CA THR A 19 2.51 13.40 -35.64
C THR A 19 1.85 12.97 -34.34
N THR A 20 2.47 12.03 -33.63
CA THR A 20 2.13 11.74 -32.25
C THR A 20 2.73 12.82 -31.37
N SER A 21 1.92 13.39 -30.47
CA SER A 21 2.27 14.48 -29.54
C SER A 21 3.36 14.13 -28.51
N TYR A 22 4.01 12.97 -28.64
CA TYR A 22 5.07 12.50 -27.75
C TYR A 22 6.39 12.18 -28.46
N ALA A 23 6.47 12.36 -29.79
CA ALA A 23 7.72 12.17 -30.52
C ALA A 23 8.62 13.42 -30.39
N VAL A 24 9.31 13.56 -29.25
CA VAL A 24 10.37 14.56 -29.06
C VAL A 24 11.58 14.15 -29.90
N THR A 25 11.61 14.56 -31.18
CA THR A 25 12.77 14.39 -32.05
C THR A 25 13.90 15.27 -31.54
N LYS A 26 14.87 14.66 -30.86
CA LYS A 26 16.13 15.30 -30.40
C LYS A 26 17.03 15.79 -31.55
N THR A 27 16.67 15.52 -32.81
CA THR A 27 17.50 15.74 -34.01
C THR A 27 17.26 17.09 -34.72
N ASN A 28 16.20 17.83 -34.39
CA ASN A 28 15.85 19.12 -35.03
C ASN A 28 15.73 20.28 -34.01
N ARG A 29 16.55 20.29 -32.96
CA ARG A 29 16.68 21.49 -32.12
C ARG A 29 17.73 22.40 -32.75
N THR A 30 17.36 23.65 -33.03
CA THR A 30 18.32 24.71 -33.30
C THR A 30 19.39 24.69 -32.21
N PRO A 31 20.69 24.77 -32.54
CA PRO A 31 21.74 24.83 -31.53
C PRO A 31 21.41 25.99 -30.60
N ILE A 32 21.34 25.71 -29.30
CA ILE A 32 21.11 26.73 -28.29
C ILE A 32 22.29 27.69 -28.37
N ASP A 33 21.99 28.93 -28.76
CA ASP A 33 22.96 30.00 -28.87
C ASP A 33 23.33 30.47 -27.46
N TRP A 34 24.35 29.82 -26.89
CA TRP A 34 24.80 30.06 -25.52
C TRP A 34 25.28 31.50 -25.30
N GLU A 35 25.64 32.23 -26.35
CA GLU A 35 26.01 33.65 -26.30
C GLU A 35 24.80 34.57 -26.01
N LYS A 36 23.59 34.13 -26.38
CA LYS A 36 22.33 34.85 -26.13
C LYS A 36 21.70 34.51 -24.78
N VAL A 37 22.20 33.48 -24.10
CA VAL A 37 21.69 33.10 -22.78
C VAL A 37 22.24 34.10 -21.76
N PRO A 38 21.39 34.88 -21.07
CA PRO A 38 21.85 35.79 -20.05
C PRO A 38 22.60 35.01 -18.97
N PHE A 39 23.72 35.56 -18.49
CA PHE A 39 24.49 34.95 -17.41
C PHE A 39 23.63 34.92 -16.13
N VAL A 40 23.07 33.75 -15.81
CA VAL A 40 22.45 33.50 -14.52
C VAL A 40 23.53 32.94 -13.61
N PRO A 41 23.91 33.65 -12.53
CA PRO A 41 24.91 33.13 -11.61
C PRO A 41 24.44 31.78 -11.06
N ARG A 42 25.34 30.81 -11.00
CA ARG A 42 25.10 29.56 -10.29
C ARG A 42 24.71 29.90 -8.86
N ALA A 43 23.87 29.08 -8.23
CA ALA A 43 23.46 29.31 -6.84
C ALA A 43 24.65 29.50 -5.88
N SER A 44 25.82 28.91 -6.18
CA SER A 44 27.07 29.09 -5.44
C SER A 44 27.75 30.45 -5.63
N LEU A 45 27.46 31.16 -6.71
CA LEU A 45 27.99 32.49 -7.03
C LEU A 45 27.07 33.61 -6.54
N VAL A 46 25.84 33.27 -6.13
CA VAL A 46 24.92 34.22 -5.50
C VAL A 46 25.37 34.39 -4.05
N PRO A 47 25.73 35.60 -3.61
CA PRO A 47 26.11 35.82 -2.21
C PRO A 47 24.94 35.49 -1.29
N ASN A 48 25.25 34.95 -0.11
CA ASN A 48 24.24 34.68 0.90
C ASN A 48 23.44 35.96 1.20
N PRO A 49 22.11 35.86 1.34
CA PRO A 49 21.28 37.03 1.62
C PRO A 49 21.73 37.69 2.92
N VAL A 50 22.01 38.99 2.85
CA VAL A 50 22.35 39.80 4.01
C VAL A 50 21.05 40.19 4.70
N THR A 51 20.96 39.99 6.01
CA THR A 51 19.80 40.46 6.78
C THR A 51 19.73 41.99 6.78
N ALA A 52 18.57 42.59 7.06
CA ALA A 52 18.40 44.05 7.11
C ALA A 52 19.38 44.77 8.07
N PHE A 53 19.96 44.03 9.01
CA PHE A 53 20.96 44.50 9.98
C PHE A 53 22.42 44.25 9.56
N GLY A 54 22.67 43.87 8.31
CA GLY A 54 24.04 43.62 7.81
C GLY A 54 24.65 42.29 8.27
N ILE A 55 23.93 41.47 9.04
CA ILE A 55 24.45 40.21 9.56
C ILE A 55 24.38 39.15 8.45
N GLN A 56 25.55 38.71 7.98
CA GLN A 56 25.70 37.53 7.14
C GLN A 56 25.51 36.26 7.98
N ARG A 57 24.71 35.31 7.47
CA ARG A 57 24.64 33.96 8.05
C ARG A 57 25.99 33.28 7.90
N ARG A 58 26.53 32.72 8.99
CA ARG A 58 27.78 31.96 8.94
C ARG A 58 27.51 30.65 8.20
N ASP A 59 28.46 30.18 7.40
CA ASP A 59 28.32 28.91 6.66
C ASP A 59 28.06 27.71 7.59
N GLN A 60 28.46 27.82 8.86
CA GLN A 60 28.16 26.86 9.92
C GLN A 60 26.66 26.70 10.20
N ASP A 61 25.86 27.77 10.06
CA ASP A 61 24.43 27.74 10.35
C ASP A 61 23.61 27.01 9.26
N GLN A 62 24.19 26.81 8.08
CA GLN A 62 23.54 26.09 6.98
C GLN A 62 23.59 24.57 7.14
N ARG A 63 24.63 24.06 7.82
CA ARG A 63 24.74 22.65 8.14
C ARG A 63 24.05 22.44 9.47
N LYS A 64 22.82 21.89 9.44
CA LYS A 64 22.17 21.40 10.66
C LYS A 64 23.16 20.48 11.38
N PRO A 65 23.68 20.86 12.57
CA PRO A 65 24.62 20.00 13.27
C PRO A 65 23.90 18.69 13.59
N SER A 66 24.63 17.58 13.55
CA SER A 66 24.08 16.32 14.04
C SER A 66 23.56 16.54 15.47
N ILE A 67 22.36 16.03 15.77
CA ILE A 67 21.78 16.12 17.12
C ILE A 67 22.68 15.37 18.13
N LEU A 68 23.51 14.46 17.64
CA LEU A 68 24.44 13.65 18.43
C LEU A 68 25.79 14.35 18.59
N ILE A 69 26.32 14.28 19.82
CA ILE A 69 27.71 14.59 20.15
C ILE A 69 28.63 13.57 19.44
N PRO A 70 29.83 13.94 18.95
CA PRO A 70 30.74 13.02 18.25
C PRO A 70 31.05 11.71 19.02
N ALA A 71 31.17 11.78 20.35
CA ALA A 71 31.34 10.60 21.19
C ALA A 71 30.16 9.63 21.10
N ASN A 72 28.92 10.15 21.13
CA ASN A 72 27.71 9.35 20.99
C ASN A 72 27.58 8.77 19.58
N GLN A 73 27.99 9.54 18.56
CA GLN A 73 28.00 9.07 17.17
C GLN A 73 28.97 7.89 16.99
N ALA A 74 30.17 7.97 17.56
CA ALA A 74 31.15 6.89 17.52
C ALA A 74 30.71 5.64 18.31
N ALA A 75 29.88 5.82 19.34
CA ALA A 75 29.34 4.71 20.13
C ALA A 75 28.23 3.92 19.42
N ILE A 76 27.59 4.49 18.39
CA ILE A 76 26.56 3.81 17.60
C ILE A 76 27.21 2.74 16.74
N ARG A 77 27.13 1.48 17.20
CA ARG A 77 27.59 0.34 16.42
C ARG A 77 26.61 0.07 15.27
N PRO A 78 27.10 -0.28 14.06
CA PRO A 78 26.23 -0.72 12.98
C PRO A 78 25.48 -1.98 13.41
N ASN A 79 24.27 -2.15 12.91
CA ASN A 79 23.52 -3.37 13.16
C ASN A 79 24.18 -4.52 12.40
N ASN A 80 24.87 -5.42 13.11
CA ASN A 80 25.58 -6.56 12.53
C ASN A 80 24.68 -7.43 11.62
N LYS A 81 23.38 -7.52 11.91
CA LYS A 81 22.43 -8.26 11.06
C LYS A 81 22.36 -7.65 9.67
N ILE A 82 22.24 -6.33 9.58
CA ILE A 82 22.15 -5.60 8.31
C ILE A 82 23.49 -5.66 7.56
N LEU A 83 24.61 -5.61 8.29
CA LEU A 83 25.95 -5.60 7.70
C LEU A 83 26.34 -6.92 7.04
N HIS A 84 25.85 -8.05 7.57
CA HIS A 84 26.13 -9.39 7.03
C HIS A 84 25.00 -9.95 6.16
N GLN A 85 23.87 -9.26 6.08
CA GLN A 85 22.77 -9.68 5.22
C GLN A 85 23.08 -9.37 3.75
N PRO A 86 22.75 -10.29 2.82
CA PRO A 86 22.80 -9.98 1.41
C PRO A 86 21.84 -8.82 1.10
N ILE A 87 22.25 -7.95 0.18
CA ILE A 87 21.40 -6.84 -0.26
C ILE A 87 20.18 -7.44 -0.98
N ASP A 88 18.99 -7.15 -0.45
CA ASP A 88 17.75 -7.57 -1.09
C ASP A 88 17.65 -7.00 -2.52
N PRO A 89 17.07 -7.75 -3.47
CA PRO A 89 16.85 -7.24 -4.80
C PRO A 89 15.95 -6.00 -4.76
N TYR A 90 16.22 -5.06 -5.65
CA TYR A 90 15.38 -3.87 -5.77
C TYR A 90 13.93 -4.28 -6.12
N VAL A 91 12.98 -3.76 -5.34
CA VAL A 91 11.55 -3.89 -5.60
C VAL A 91 10.93 -2.49 -5.67
N SER A 92 10.24 -2.20 -6.77
CA SER A 92 9.56 -0.92 -6.95
C SER A 92 8.49 -0.70 -5.88
N THR A 93 8.21 0.55 -5.51
CA THR A 93 7.14 0.88 -4.56
C THR A 93 5.78 0.36 -5.03
N ARG A 94 5.56 0.35 -6.35
CA ARG A 94 4.35 -0.22 -6.96
C ARG A 94 4.21 -1.71 -6.67
N ASP A 95 5.29 -2.48 -6.81
CA ASP A 95 5.25 -3.92 -6.59
C ASP A 95 5.14 -4.28 -5.09
N LYS A 96 5.78 -3.49 -4.22
CA LYS A 96 5.59 -3.60 -2.76
C LYS A 96 4.13 -3.38 -2.36
N ASN A 97 3.47 -2.39 -2.94
CA ASN A 97 2.06 -2.12 -2.66
C ASN A 97 1.16 -3.23 -3.23
N ARG A 98 1.49 -3.75 -4.43
CA ARG A 98 0.74 -4.84 -5.05
C ARG A 98 0.78 -6.12 -4.20
N SER A 99 1.95 -6.51 -3.69
CA SER A 99 2.07 -7.68 -2.82
C SER A 99 1.33 -7.50 -1.50
N ARG A 100 1.43 -6.31 -0.88
CA ARG A 100 0.68 -5.96 0.33
C ARG A 100 -0.84 -6.06 0.13
N ILE A 101 -1.37 -5.43 -0.91
CA ILE A 101 -2.81 -5.44 -1.20
C ILE A 101 -3.30 -6.87 -1.49
N ARG A 102 -2.51 -7.66 -2.22
CA ARG A 102 -2.84 -9.07 -2.46
C ARG A 102 -2.88 -9.89 -1.18
N GLY A 103 -1.97 -9.65 -0.24
CA GLY A 103 -1.98 -10.29 1.08
C GLY A 103 -3.27 -9.95 1.84
N LEU A 104 -3.61 -8.66 1.91
CA LEU A 104 -4.84 -8.19 2.57
C LEU A 104 -6.11 -8.77 1.93
N ILE A 105 -6.16 -8.86 0.59
CA ILE A 105 -7.30 -9.47 -0.11
C ILE A 105 -7.45 -10.95 0.26
N ARG A 106 -6.33 -11.69 0.35
CA ARG A 106 -6.37 -13.11 0.75
C ARG A 106 -6.88 -13.26 2.18
N GLU A 107 -6.32 -12.50 3.11
CA GLU A 107 -6.79 -12.50 4.51
C GLU A 107 -8.28 -12.16 4.59
N HIS A 108 -8.75 -11.19 3.79
CA HIS A 108 -10.16 -10.83 3.75
C HIS A 108 -11.04 -11.97 3.22
N ILE A 109 -10.65 -12.63 2.12
CA ILE A 109 -11.37 -13.78 1.57
C ILE A 109 -11.43 -14.91 2.61
N ASP A 110 -10.30 -15.22 3.24
CA ASP A 110 -10.23 -16.27 4.27
C ASP A 110 -11.16 -15.96 5.44
N THR A 111 -11.20 -14.70 5.90
CA THR A 111 -12.15 -14.28 6.96
C THR A 111 -13.60 -14.39 6.53
N GLN A 112 -13.94 -13.98 5.30
CA GLN A 112 -15.29 -14.08 4.78
C GLN A 112 -15.74 -15.53 4.60
N GLU A 113 -14.85 -16.41 4.14
CA GLU A 113 -15.15 -17.84 4.03
C GLU A 113 -15.31 -18.49 5.40
N MET A 114 -14.50 -18.09 6.39
CA MET A 114 -14.69 -18.51 7.79
C MET A 114 -16.02 -18.03 8.37
N ASP A 115 -16.39 -16.78 8.11
CA ASP A 115 -17.67 -16.19 8.57
C ASP A 115 -18.87 -16.79 7.84
N ALA A 116 -18.76 -17.08 6.54
CA ALA A 116 -19.80 -17.75 5.77
C ALA A 116 -19.99 -19.20 6.25
N ASN A 117 -18.90 -19.92 6.52
CA ASN A 117 -18.95 -21.26 7.12
C ASN A 117 -19.49 -21.22 8.56
N ARG A 118 -19.23 -20.14 9.31
CA ARG A 118 -19.79 -19.92 10.65
C ARG A 118 -21.29 -19.60 10.59
N ALA A 119 -21.72 -18.74 9.68
CA ALA A 119 -23.12 -18.39 9.45
C ALA A 119 -23.94 -19.59 8.93
N ALA A 120 -23.36 -20.42 8.07
CA ALA A 120 -23.99 -21.67 7.61
C ALA A 120 -24.11 -22.73 8.72
N ARG A 121 -23.24 -22.69 9.74
CA ARG A 121 -23.36 -23.55 10.93
C ARG A 121 -24.38 -23.01 11.93
N THR A 122 -24.47 -21.69 12.11
CA THR A 122 -25.45 -21.06 13.01
C THR A 122 -26.87 -21.11 12.47
N SER A 123 -27.08 -21.18 11.15
CA SER A 123 -28.43 -21.30 10.57
C SER A 123 -29.15 -22.61 10.92
N ARG A 124 -28.41 -23.65 11.35
CA ARG A 124 -28.96 -24.92 11.84
C ARG A 124 -29.23 -24.94 13.34
N VAL A 125 -28.75 -23.93 14.07
CA VAL A 125 -28.89 -23.80 15.51
C VAL A 125 -29.92 -22.71 15.79
N ASN A 126 -30.84 -22.95 16.73
CA ASN A 126 -31.82 -21.94 17.12
C ASN A 126 -31.08 -20.65 17.56
N ILE A 127 -31.51 -19.49 17.07
CA ILE A 127 -30.89 -18.18 17.33
C ILE A 127 -30.72 -17.94 18.84
N ASP A 128 -31.71 -18.35 19.63
CA ASP A 128 -31.70 -18.24 21.08
C ASP A 128 -30.59 -19.09 21.73
N ALA A 129 -30.33 -20.29 21.20
CA ALA A 129 -29.26 -21.16 21.69
C ALA A 129 -27.87 -20.62 21.34
N PHE A 130 -27.73 -19.96 20.18
CA PHE A 130 -26.48 -19.29 19.81
C PHE A 130 -26.13 -18.16 20.78
N PHE A 131 -27.08 -17.27 21.09
CA PHE A 131 -26.86 -16.19 22.04
C PHE A 131 -26.58 -16.71 23.45
N TYR A 132 -27.26 -17.78 23.87
CA TYR A 132 -27.04 -18.42 25.16
C TYR A 132 -25.61 -18.98 25.29
N LEU A 133 -25.15 -19.72 24.28
CA LEU A 133 -23.80 -20.29 24.24
C LEU A 133 -22.70 -19.21 24.16
N GLN A 134 -22.92 -18.17 23.36
CA GLN A 134 -21.97 -17.06 23.25
C GLN A 134 -21.84 -16.30 24.57
N ARG A 135 -22.96 -16.07 25.27
CA ARG A 135 -22.95 -15.42 26.59
C ARG A 135 -22.24 -16.27 27.64
N ALA A 136 -22.47 -17.58 27.64
CA ALA A 136 -21.79 -18.49 28.56
C ALA A 136 -20.27 -18.54 28.31
N ALA A 137 -19.84 -18.53 27.04
CA ALA A 137 -18.41 -18.50 26.68
C ALA A 137 -17.72 -17.20 27.11
N LEU A 138 -18.39 -16.05 26.97
CA LEU A 138 -17.85 -14.75 27.42
C LEU A 138 -17.70 -14.69 28.95
N ASN A 139 -18.59 -15.37 29.68
CA ASN A 139 -18.63 -15.35 31.14
C ASN A 139 -17.99 -16.60 31.78
N ASN A 140 -17.34 -17.47 30.99
CA ASN A 140 -16.77 -18.75 31.44
C ASN A 140 -17.74 -19.63 32.28
N LEU A 141 -19.01 -19.66 31.90
CA LEU A 141 -20.04 -20.46 32.60
C LEU A 141 -20.07 -21.90 32.09
N PRO A 142 -20.21 -22.91 32.98
CA PRO A 142 -20.30 -24.31 32.57
C PRO A 142 -21.66 -24.61 31.92
N VAL A 143 -21.70 -24.78 30.60
CA VAL A 143 -22.96 -25.09 29.89
C VAL A 143 -23.24 -26.58 29.88
N GLN A 144 -24.42 -26.98 30.34
CA GLN A 144 -24.97 -28.33 30.15
C GLN A 144 -26.04 -28.34 29.06
N ARG A 145 -26.06 -29.42 28.26
CA ARG A 145 -27.01 -29.62 27.17
C ARG A 145 -27.83 -30.87 27.42
N GLU A 146 -29.14 -30.71 27.49
CA GLU A 146 -30.09 -31.82 27.57
C GLU A 146 -30.89 -31.92 26.28
N THR A 147 -30.95 -33.12 25.71
CA THR A 147 -31.74 -33.43 24.51
C THR A 147 -32.89 -34.35 24.90
N TYR A 148 -34.13 -33.92 24.68
CA TYR A 148 -35.32 -34.72 24.96
C TYR A 148 -36.30 -34.66 23.80
N ARG A 149 -37.18 -35.66 23.70
CA ARG A 149 -38.21 -35.73 22.66
C ARG A 149 -39.52 -35.17 23.22
N ASN A 150 -40.07 -34.16 22.56
CA ASN A 150 -41.34 -33.56 22.98
C ASN A 150 -42.48 -34.54 22.69
N GLU A 151 -43.19 -34.95 23.74
CA GLU A 151 -44.26 -35.95 23.64
C GLU A 151 -45.47 -35.44 22.84
N ARG A 152 -45.72 -34.11 22.82
CA ARG A 152 -46.84 -33.52 22.08
C ARG A 152 -46.56 -33.33 20.59
N SER A 153 -45.33 -32.96 20.23
CA SER A 153 -44.97 -32.64 18.84
C SER A 153 -44.09 -33.70 18.17
N GLY A 154 -43.60 -34.70 18.91
CA GLY A 154 -42.67 -35.72 18.44
C GLY A 154 -41.26 -35.22 18.12
N ALA A 155 -41.04 -33.90 18.14
CA ALA A 155 -39.79 -33.24 17.78
C ALA A 155 -38.73 -33.40 18.88
N VAL A 156 -37.48 -33.60 18.48
CA VAL A 156 -36.33 -33.61 19.39
C VAL A 156 -35.95 -32.16 19.69
N VAL A 157 -35.98 -31.78 20.97
CA VAL A 157 -35.66 -30.44 21.46
C VAL A 157 -34.40 -30.51 22.31
N SER A 158 -33.49 -29.57 22.09
CA SER A 158 -32.30 -29.39 22.93
C SER A 158 -32.48 -28.16 23.82
N LYS A 159 -32.31 -28.32 25.13
CA LYS A 159 -32.22 -27.21 26.08
C LYS A 159 -30.79 -27.04 26.59
N TYR A 160 -30.41 -25.79 26.81
CA TYR A 160 -29.10 -25.40 27.32
C TYR A 160 -29.30 -24.71 28.67
N TYR A 161 -28.49 -25.08 29.65
CA TYR A 161 -28.47 -24.52 31.00
C TYR A 161 -27.03 -24.14 31.36
N TYR A 162 -26.85 -23.12 32.20
CA TYR A 162 -25.59 -22.78 32.85
C TYR A 162 -25.79 -22.64 34.35
#